data_AF-A0A317QLZ9-F1
#
_entry.id   AF-A0A317QLZ9-F1
#
_cell.length_a   1.000
_cell.length_b   1.000
_cell.length_c   1.000
_cell.angle_alpha   90.00
_cell.angle_beta   90.00
_cell.angle_gamma   90.00
#
_symmetry.space_group_name_H-M   'P 1'
#
loop_
_entity.id
_entity.type
_entity.pdbx_description
1 polymer ?
#
loop_
_entity_poly.entity_id
_entity_poly.type
_entity_poly.pdbx_seq_one_letter_code
_entity_poly.pdbx_strand_id
1 'polypeptide(L)'
;MKWSVPRPWSRPLTVLLAALAGVLLLTPPASAVPGPLRYVALGDSYSAASGVLPPDLTAAQHPGVPPQLEALSADTQLVTMTIGGNDSGVFVTSILRCGAAGVSTLGQGSPCRDTYGTSFEDTVRTTTYPALVEALSAVRQAAPRARVAILGYPAILPPTGGCFDRMPIAEGDVPYPYGLQATLNDAVRRAAAATGVTFVDLSAASAGHDACPADRRPLGRAGPAGHQRGDRAPERPGGAGDGRPGGAGAAPALRPRGGYRGVVVTRRLLLLAAGRVAAAGLLTGCAARLPGPPAASGAAAVLTARPVAAPSALPPSPGTTALGLEEVRDALLHVPAGGLTGPAPLVVVLHGAGGDAEGGLGLLRSPADERGLVLLAPASRGPTWDAVTRGHGPDVALVDRALAAVFAALPVDPERIAVAGFSDGGSYALGLGLANGRLFRQVVAFSPGFVPPAGRTGRPRVFVSHGTADDVLPVDRTSREIVPALRGEGYEVTYREFDGGHEVPHEVAREAADRLVAPAG
;
A
#
# COMPACT_ATOMS: atom_id res chain seq x y z
N MET A 1 -22.95 -93.89 57.43
CA MET A 1 -23.85 -92.82 57.94
C MET A 1 -23.62 -91.57 57.10
N LYS A 2 -24.70 -90.99 56.58
CA LYS A 2 -24.72 -89.86 55.64
C LYS A 2 -24.15 -88.61 56.30
N TRP A 3 -23.17 -87.96 55.66
CA TRP A 3 -22.78 -86.58 55.96
C TRP A 3 -23.09 -85.70 54.76
N SER A 4 -23.90 -84.69 55.04
CA SER A 4 -24.48 -83.71 54.13
C SER A 4 -23.42 -82.71 53.68
N VAL A 5 -23.33 -82.46 52.37
CA VAL A 5 -22.53 -81.39 51.78
C VAL A 5 -23.44 -80.19 51.50
N PRO A 6 -23.14 -78.97 51.98
CA PRO A 6 -23.66 -77.74 51.41
C PRO A 6 -22.69 -77.16 50.37
N ARG A 7 -23.26 -76.62 49.29
CA ARG A 7 -22.59 -75.92 48.18
C ARG A 7 -21.82 -74.69 48.67
N PRO A 8 -20.86 -74.18 47.87
CA PRO A 8 -21.20 -72.90 47.25
C PRO A 8 -20.81 -72.72 45.76
N TRP A 9 -21.77 -72.13 45.03
CA TRP A 9 -21.62 -70.97 44.15
C TRP A 9 -20.75 -71.14 42.89
N SER A 10 -21.46 -71.38 41.80
CA SER A 10 -21.09 -71.14 40.41
C SER A 10 -20.57 -69.71 40.21
N ARG A 11 -19.31 -69.58 39.78
CA ARG A 11 -18.76 -68.36 39.18
C ARG A 11 -19.03 -68.38 37.66
N PRO A 12 -19.81 -67.46 37.08
CA PRO A 12 -19.78 -67.22 35.65
C PRO A 12 -18.63 -66.23 35.37
N LEU A 13 -17.43 -66.75 35.15
CA LEU A 13 -16.25 -65.92 34.78
C LEU A 13 -15.95 -66.01 33.28
N THR A 14 -16.89 -66.52 32.48
CA THR A 14 -16.69 -66.78 31.05
C THR A 14 -17.33 -65.73 30.13
N VAL A 15 -18.08 -64.76 30.66
CA VAL A 15 -18.77 -63.75 29.81
C VAL A 15 -17.98 -62.43 29.69
N LEU A 16 -17.01 -62.15 30.57
CA LEU A 16 -16.30 -60.86 30.53
C LEU A 16 -15.16 -60.79 29.48
N LEU A 17 -14.65 -61.92 28.98
CA LEU A 17 -13.53 -61.93 28.04
C LEU A 17 -13.95 -61.78 26.56
N ALA A 18 -15.21 -62.02 26.22
CA ALA A 18 -15.71 -61.81 24.85
C ALA A 18 -16.11 -60.35 24.56
N ALA A 19 -16.44 -59.56 25.59
CA ALA A 19 -16.82 -58.16 25.43
C ALA A 19 -15.62 -57.21 25.22
N LEU A 20 -14.42 -57.60 25.65
CA LEU A 20 -13.21 -56.79 25.51
C LEU A 20 -12.50 -56.96 24.14
N ALA A 21 -12.75 -58.06 23.41
CA ALA A 21 -12.20 -58.26 22.06
C ALA A 21 -13.03 -57.55 20.98
N GLY A 22 -14.32 -57.28 21.22
CA GLY A 22 -15.21 -56.61 20.25
C GLY A 22 -15.07 -55.08 20.21
N VAL A 23 -14.46 -54.46 21.22
CA VAL A 23 -14.29 -52.99 21.29
C VAL A 23 -12.96 -52.54 20.67
N LEU A 24 -12.03 -53.46 20.36
CA LEU A 24 -10.73 -53.09 19.79
C LEU A 24 -10.69 -52.99 18.25
N LEU A 25 -11.82 -53.20 17.54
CA LEU A 25 -11.87 -53.20 16.07
C LEU A 25 -12.75 -52.09 15.46
N LEU A 26 -13.12 -51.07 16.24
CA LEU A 26 -13.81 -49.86 15.75
C LEU A 26 -12.99 -48.60 16.04
N THR A 27 -11.67 -48.68 15.91
CA THR A 27 -10.90 -47.46 15.68
C THR A 27 -11.23 -46.99 14.27
N PRO A 28 -11.86 -45.82 14.07
CA PRO A 28 -11.90 -45.23 12.73
C PRO A 28 -10.45 -45.16 12.25
N PRO A 29 -10.15 -45.38 10.95
CA PRO A 29 -8.80 -45.16 10.45
C PRO A 29 -8.40 -43.78 10.94
N ALA A 30 -7.29 -43.68 11.66
CA ALA A 30 -6.78 -42.40 12.11
C ALA A 30 -6.80 -41.50 10.88
N SER A 31 -7.69 -40.51 10.86
CA SER A 31 -7.66 -39.48 9.84
C SER A 31 -6.25 -38.96 9.92
N ALA A 32 -5.43 -39.26 8.91
CA ALA A 32 -4.11 -38.68 8.82
C ALA A 32 -4.35 -37.18 9.00
N VAL A 33 -3.78 -36.61 10.06
CA VAL A 33 -3.72 -35.15 10.19
C VAL A 33 -3.12 -34.72 8.85
N PRO A 34 -3.86 -33.97 8.01
CA PRO A 34 -3.33 -33.59 6.72
C PRO A 34 -1.95 -32.99 6.98
N GLY A 35 -0.92 -33.53 6.33
CA GLY A 35 0.39 -32.90 6.36
C GLY A 35 0.24 -31.41 6.00
N PRO A 36 1.15 -30.54 6.45
CA PRO A 36 1.04 -29.11 6.18
C PRO A 36 0.77 -28.89 4.69
N LEU A 37 -0.30 -28.14 4.38
CA LEU A 37 -0.69 -27.82 3.01
C LEU A 37 0.52 -27.26 2.27
N ARG A 38 0.89 -27.85 1.12
CA ARG A 38 1.89 -27.25 0.24
C ARG A 38 1.28 -26.04 -0.46
N TYR A 39 1.39 -24.91 0.24
CA TYR A 39 0.82 -23.62 -0.09
C TYR A 39 1.90 -22.71 -0.68
N VAL A 40 1.56 -22.03 -1.78
CA VAL A 40 2.42 -21.01 -2.40
C VAL A 40 1.59 -19.73 -2.61
N ALA A 41 2.14 -18.59 -2.21
CA ALA A 41 1.60 -17.28 -2.53
C ALA A 41 2.42 -16.65 -3.66
N LEU A 42 1.76 -16.08 -4.68
CA LEU A 42 2.42 -15.48 -5.84
C LEU A 42 1.91 -14.06 -6.10
N GLY A 43 2.71 -13.28 -6.83
CA GLY A 43 2.36 -11.93 -7.28
C GLY A 43 2.58 -10.85 -6.22
N ASP A 44 1.63 -9.92 -6.11
CA ASP A 44 1.59 -8.85 -5.08
C ASP A 44 0.76 -9.25 -3.85
N SER A 45 0.46 -10.55 -3.69
CA SER A 45 -0.20 -11.07 -2.50
C SER A 45 0.52 -10.58 -1.24
N TYR A 46 -0.26 -10.22 -0.20
CA TYR A 46 0.25 -9.77 1.11
C TYR A 46 1.27 -10.74 1.74
N SER A 47 1.20 -12.03 1.35
CA SER A 47 2.11 -13.11 1.76
C SER A 47 3.29 -13.37 0.81
N ALA A 48 3.33 -12.74 -0.37
CA ALA A 48 4.34 -12.93 -1.41
C ALA A 48 5.48 -11.88 -1.36
N ALA A 49 5.42 -10.92 -0.42
CA ALA A 49 6.46 -9.94 -0.13
C ALA A 49 6.96 -9.08 -1.32
N SER A 50 6.15 -8.88 -2.37
CA SER A 50 6.54 -8.01 -3.50
C SER A 50 6.00 -6.59 -3.34
N GLY A 51 6.87 -5.60 -3.59
CA GLY A 51 6.64 -4.18 -3.37
C GLY A 51 6.69 -3.32 -4.66
N VAL A 52 6.05 -3.78 -5.75
CA VAL A 52 5.85 -3.08 -7.06
C VAL A 52 7.06 -3.20 -8.02
N LEU A 53 7.04 -3.46 -9.35
CA LEU A 53 6.14 -3.41 -10.53
C LEU A 53 6.45 -4.63 -11.48
N PRO A 54 5.70 -4.89 -12.57
CA PRO A 54 4.98 -6.16 -12.82
C PRO A 54 5.80 -7.43 -12.52
N PRO A 55 5.24 -8.45 -11.82
CA PRO A 55 5.95 -9.69 -11.58
C PRO A 55 5.99 -10.49 -12.89
N ASP A 56 7.11 -10.41 -13.61
CA ASP A 56 7.48 -11.50 -14.51
C ASP A 56 7.74 -12.74 -13.64
N LEU A 57 6.75 -13.62 -13.53
CA LEU A 57 6.84 -14.82 -12.70
C LEU A 57 7.91 -15.82 -13.20
N THR A 58 8.39 -15.63 -14.43
CA THR A 58 9.41 -16.46 -15.07
C THR A 58 10.84 -15.95 -14.85
N ALA A 59 10.99 -14.71 -14.38
CA ALA A 59 12.27 -14.12 -14.04
C ALA A 59 12.46 -14.00 -12.52
N ALA A 60 13.72 -13.91 -12.08
CA ALA A 60 14.07 -13.62 -10.70
C ALA A 60 13.75 -12.14 -10.38
N GLN A 61 12.92 -11.90 -9.36
CA GLN A 61 12.55 -10.54 -8.94
C GLN A 61 13.63 -9.92 -8.03
N HIS A 62 14.48 -10.75 -7.42
CA HIS A 62 15.63 -10.34 -6.62
C HIS A 62 16.83 -11.27 -6.88
N PRO A 63 18.08 -10.77 -6.85
CA PRO A 63 19.28 -11.61 -6.95
C PRO A 63 19.30 -12.68 -5.86
N GLY A 64 19.57 -13.92 -6.25
CA GLY A 64 19.56 -15.06 -5.34
C GLY A 64 18.16 -15.57 -4.96
N VAL A 65 17.09 -14.91 -5.40
CA VAL A 65 15.71 -15.41 -5.29
C VAL A 65 15.31 -16.01 -6.64
N PRO A 66 15.02 -17.31 -6.71
CA PRO A 66 14.55 -17.93 -7.94
C PRO A 66 13.25 -17.30 -8.44
N PRO A 67 12.96 -17.39 -9.75
CA PRO A 67 11.67 -17.00 -10.30
C PRO A 67 10.49 -17.56 -9.49
N GLN A 68 9.45 -16.76 -9.31
CA GLN A 68 8.28 -17.14 -8.51
C GLN A 68 7.61 -18.44 -8.99
N LEU A 69 7.63 -18.75 -10.29
CA LEU A 69 7.14 -20.05 -10.79
C LEU A 69 7.95 -21.25 -10.31
N GLU A 70 9.23 -21.09 -9.98
CA GLU A 70 10.07 -22.18 -9.46
C GLU A 70 9.69 -22.60 -8.03
N ALA A 71 8.93 -21.75 -7.31
CA ALA A 71 8.32 -22.14 -6.05
C ALA A 71 7.18 -23.17 -6.22
N LEU A 72 6.65 -23.32 -7.44
CA LEU A 72 5.60 -24.28 -7.76
C LEU A 72 6.17 -25.65 -8.13
N SER A 73 5.42 -26.69 -7.80
CA SER A 73 5.70 -28.04 -8.25
C SER A 73 4.40 -28.78 -8.55
N ALA A 74 4.51 -29.96 -9.18
CA ALA A 74 3.37 -30.84 -9.40
C ALA A 74 2.68 -31.29 -8.10
N ASP A 75 3.34 -31.17 -6.95
CA ASP A 75 2.81 -31.50 -5.62
C ASP A 75 2.21 -30.28 -4.88
N THR A 76 2.30 -29.07 -5.43
CA THR A 76 1.66 -27.89 -4.84
C THR A 76 0.14 -28.12 -4.77
N GLN A 77 -0.45 -27.83 -3.62
CA GLN A 77 -1.86 -28.14 -3.34
C GLN A 77 -2.76 -26.91 -3.38
N LEU A 78 -2.23 -25.75 -2.97
CA LEU A 78 -2.94 -24.48 -2.94
C LEU A 78 -2.03 -23.34 -3.43
N VAL A 79 -2.53 -22.55 -4.36
CA VAL A 79 -1.90 -21.31 -4.79
C VAL A 79 -2.88 -20.16 -4.55
N THR A 80 -2.43 -19.11 -3.87
CA THR A 80 -3.14 -17.82 -3.86
C THR A 80 -2.32 -16.79 -4.60
N MET A 81 -3.01 -15.95 -5.35
CA MET A 81 -2.37 -14.96 -6.18
C MET A 81 -3.14 -13.65 -6.14
N THR A 82 -2.42 -12.54 -6.17
CA THR A 82 -2.96 -11.22 -6.47
C THR A 82 -1.99 -10.63 -7.47
N ILE A 83 -2.50 -10.12 -8.60
CA ILE A 83 -1.78 -9.38 -9.64
C ILE A 83 -2.83 -8.58 -10.43
N GLY A 84 -2.39 -7.52 -11.09
CA GLY A 84 -3.16 -6.73 -12.04
C GLY A 84 -3.23 -5.24 -11.68
N GLY A 85 -3.33 -4.92 -10.39
CA GLY A 85 -3.47 -3.54 -9.90
C GLY A 85 -2.15 -2.79 -9.87
N ASN A 86 -1.07 -3.48 -9.53
CA ASN A 86 0.29 -2.98 -9.60
C ASN A 86 0.94 -3.26 -10.97
N ASP A 87 0.36 -4.14 -11.78
CA ASP A 87 0.79 -4.40 -13.15
C ASP A 87 0.46 -3.21 -14.06
N SER A 88 1.46 -2.71 -14.78
CA SER A 88 1.37 -1.45 -15.54
C SER A 88 1.05 -0.21 -14.68
N GLY A 89 1.14 -0.31 -13.35
CA GLY A 89 1.01 0.80 -12.41
C GLY A 89 -0.36 1.47 -12.36
N VAL A 90 -1.41 0.86 -12.93
CA VAL A 90 -2.68 1.55 -13.23
C VAL A 90 -3.38 2.08 -11.98
N PHE A 91 -3.41 1.33 -10.88
CA PHE A 91 -4.09 1.78 -9.66
C PHE A 91 -3.36 2.91 -8.96
N VAL A 92 -2.07 2.73 -8.69
CA VAL A 92 -1.22 3.77 -8.09
C VAL A 92 -1.23 5.02 -8.96
N THR A 93 -1.05 4.87 -10.27
CA THR A 93 -1.01 5.98 -11.22
C THR A 93 -2.33 6.72 -11.28
N SER A 94 -3.47 6.00 -11.28
CA SER A 94 -4.79 6.64 -11.29
C SER A 94 -5.06 7.43 -10.02
N ILE A 95 -4.71 6.90 -8.84
CA ILE A 95 -4.85 7.62 -7.57
C ILE A 95 -3.96 8.86 -7.53
N LEU A 96 -2.69 8.76 -7.93
CA LEU A 96 -1.76 9.90 -7.94
C LEU A 96 -2.20 10.98 -8.92
N ARG A 97 -2.53 10.60 -10.15
CA ARG A 97 -2.97 11.54 -11.20
C ARG A 97 -4.30 12.19 -10.87
N CYS A 98 -5.27 11.43 -10.36
CA CYS A 98 -6.53 12.00 -9.91
C CYS A 98 -6.35 12.88 -8.68
N GLY A 99 -5.39 12.57 -7.80
CA GLY A 99 -5.01 13.41 -6.67
C GLY A 99 -4.47 14.76 -7.12
N ALA A 100 -3.50 14.75 -8.02
CA ALA A 100 -2.92 15.97 -8.59
C ALA A 100 -3.98 16.82 -9.31
N ALA A 101 -4.85 16.19 -10.11
CA ALA A 101 -5.96 16.85 -10.79
C ALA A 101 -6.95 17.46 -9.79
N GLY A 102 -7.33 16.74 -8.74
CA GLY A 102 -8.24 17.23 -7.71
C GLY A 102 -7.68 18.41 -6.91
N VAL A 103 -6.37 18.41 -6.58
CA VAL A 103 -5.73 19.59 -5.98
C VAL A 103 -5.87 20.82 -6.87
N SER A 104 -5.68 20.66 -8.19
CA SER A 104 -5.72 21.78 -9.15
C SER A 104 -7.07 22.50 -9.22
N THR A 105 -8.15 21.82 -8.83
CA THR A 105 -9.51 22.38 -8.81
C THR A 105 -10.06 22.57 -7.40
N LEU A 106 -9.22 22.47 -6.37
CA LEU A 106 -9.65 22.52 -4.96
C LEU A 106 -10.78 21.51 -4.65
N GLY A 107 -10.69 20.33 -5.25
CA GLY A 107 -11.63 19.23 -5.07
C GLY A 107 -12.94 19.36 -5.86
N GLN A 108 -13.05 20.35 -6.75
CA GLN A 108 -14.27 20.61 -7.52
C GLN A 108 -14.26 19.93 -8.89
N GLY A 109 -15.44 19.53 -9.36
CA GLY A 109 -15.62 18.96 -10.70
C GLY A 109 -15.03 17.55 -10.86
N SER A 110 -14.68 17.19 -12.09
CA SER A 110 -14.10 15.89 -12.47
C SER A 110 -12.82 16.02 -13.32
N PRO A 111 -11.84 16.83 -12.90
CA PRO A 111 -10.64 17.11 -13.69
C PRO A 111 -9.85 15.86 -14.05
N CYS A 112 -9.86 14.80 -13.24
CA CYS A 112 -9.20 13.55 -13.56
C CYS A 112 -9.88 12.85 -14.75
N ARG A 113 -11.19 12.63 -14.65
CA ARG A 113 -11.96 12.00 -15.72
C ARG A 113 -11.90 12.81 -17.02
N ASP A 114 -11.98 14.13 -16.91
CA ASP A 114 -11.94 15.05 -18.06
C ASP A 114 -10.59 15.01 -18.77
N THR A 115 -9.51 14.79 -18.03
CA THR A 115 -8.13 14.72 -18.56
C THR A 115 -7.80 13.33 -19.12
N TYR A 116 -8.12 12.27 -18.38
CA TYR A 116 -7.62 10.92 -18.66
C TYR A 116 -8.62 10.01 -19.37
N GLY A 117 -9.90 10.39 -19.45
CA GLY A 117 -10.91 9.68 -20.23
C GLY A 117 -10.98 8.19 -19.90
N THR A 118 -10.71 7.32 -20.87
CA THR A 118 -10.71 5.86 -20.70
C THR A 118 -9.31 5.26 -20.56
N SER A 119 -8.24 6.06 -20.58
CA SER A 119 -6.86 5.56 -20.68
C SER A 119 -6.48 4.49 -19.65
N PHE A 120 -6.92 4.65 -18.40
CA PHE A 120 -6.69 3.64 -17.36
C PHE A 120 -7.45 2.34 -17.63
N GLU A 121 -8.73 2.42 -18.01
CA GLU A 121 -9.53 1.24 -18.37
C GLU A 121 -8.96 0.55 -19.61
N ASP A 122 -8.49 1.32 -20.59
CA ASP A 122 -7.89 0.80 -21.81
C ASP A 122 -6.60 0.05 -21.49
N THR A 123 -5.77 0.55 -20.57
CA THR A 123 -4.58 -0.16 -20.07
C THR A 123 -4.96 -1.50 -19.43
N VAL A 124 -6.00 -1.51 -18.58
CA VAL A 124 -6.51 -2.76 -17.98
C VAL A 124 -6.96 -3.76 -19.05
N ARG A 125 -7.69 -3.29 -20.07
CA ARG A 125 -8.26 -4.16 -21.10
C ARG A 125 -7.22 -4.68 -22.09
N THR A 126 -6.25 -3.86 -22.46
CA THR A 126 -5.31 -4.12 -23.56
C THR A 126 -3.96 -4.66 -23.10
N THR A 127 -3.56 -4.34 -21.87
CA THR A 127 -2.26 -4.74 -21.31
C THR A 127 -2.43 -5.70 -20.15
N THR A 128 -3.20 -5.32 -19.12
CA THR A 128 -3.31 -6.12 -17.89
C THR A 128 -4.04 -7.44 -18.14
N TYR A 129 -5.17 -7.42 -18.86
CA TYR A 129 -5.96 -8.64 -19.08
C TYR A 129 -5.19 -9.77 -19.81
N PRO A 130 -4.48 -9.52 -20.94
CA PRO A 130 -3.64 -10.54 -21.56
C PRO A 130 -2.57 -11.10 -20.61
N ALA A 131 -1.87 -10.22 -19.87
CA ALA A 131 -0.83 -10.64 -18.92
C ALA A 131 -1.38 -11.51 -17.78
N LEU A 132 -2.59 -11.21 -17.28
CA LEU A 132 -3.28 -12.04 -16.28
C LEU A 132 -3.53 -13.46 -16.81
N VAL A 133 -3.98 -13.58 -18.07
CA VAL A 133 -4.25 -14.89 -18.69
C VAL A 133 -2.95 -15.68 -18.86
N GLU A 134 -1.88 -15.04 -19.32
CA GLU A 134 -0.57 -15.66 -19.48
C GLU A 134 -0.03 -16.17 -18.14
N ALA A 135 0.00 -15.30 -17.12
CA ALA A 135 0.49 -15.62 -15.79
C ALA A 135 -0.28 -16.79 -15.15
N LEU A 136 -1.62 -16.74 -15.19
CA LEU A 136 -2.46 -17.82 -14.64
C LEU A 136 -2.31 -19.13 -15.42
N SER A 137 -2.08 -19.07 -16.74
CA SER A 137 -1.79 -20.24 -17.56
C SER A 137 -0.46 -20.88 -17.14
N ALA A 138 0.58 -20.07 -16.92
CA ALA A 138 1.88 -20.55 -16.45
C ALA A 138 1.79 -21.21 -15.07
N VAL A 139 1.04 -20.62 -14.13
CA VAL A 139 0.80 -21.22 -12.80
C VAL A 139 0.09 -22.58 -12.93
N ARG A 140 -0.91 -22.69 -13.81
CA ARG A 140 -1.61 -23.98 -14.03
C ARG A 140 -0.72 -25.04 -14.67
N GLN A 141 0.20 -24.65 -15.54
CA GLN A 141 1.18 -25.58 -16.12
C GLN A 141 2.18 -26.07 -15.07
N ALA A 142 2.68 -25.18 -14.22
CA ALA A 142 3.66 -25.52 -13.17
C ALA A 142 3.05 -26.31 -12.01
N ALA A 143 1.76 -26.08 -11.69
CA ALA A 143 1.03 -26.73 -10.60
C ALA A 143 -0.32 -27.32 -11.06
N PRO A 144 -0.32 -28.37 -11.91
CA PRO A 144 -1.54 -28.88 -12.57
C PRO A 144 -2.60 -29.44 -11.61
N ARG A 145 -2.17 -29.88 -10.41
CA ARG A 145 -3.06 -30.43 -9.37
C ARG A 145 -3.46 -29.41 -8.29
N ALA A 146 -2.87 -28.22 -8.30
CA ALA A 146 -3.15 -27.22 -7.28
C ALA A 146 -4.55 -26.63 -7.46
N ARG A 147 -5.20 -26.32 -6.33
CA ARG A 147 -6.31 -25.37 -6.31
C ARG A 147 -5.71 -23.97 -6.40
N VAL A 148 -6.06 -23.21 -7.43
CA VAL A 148 -5.53 -21.86 -7.64
C VAL A 148 -6.66 -20.86 -7.40
N ALA A 149 -6.40 -19.87 -6.55
CA ALA A 149 -7.31 -18.77 -6.27
C ALA A 149 -6.63 -17.42 -6.55
N ILE A 150 -7.23 -16.60 -7.40
CA ILE A 150 -6.80 -15.22 -7.65
C ILE A 150 -7.76 -14.25 -6.97
N LEU A 151 -7.21 -13.33 -6.18
CA LEU A 151 -7.96 -12.35 -5.41
C LEU A 151 -8.19 -11.10 -6.27
N GLY A 152 -9.43 -10.60 -6.27
CA GLY A 152 -9.73 -9.26 -6.77
C GLY A 152 -9.30 -8.18 -5.78
N TYR A 153 -9.35 -6.92 -6.19
CA TYR A 153 -8.94 -5.77 -5.39
C TYR A 153 -10.12 -5.19 -4.57
N PRO A 154 -9.87 -4.75 -3.31
CA PRO A 154 -10.86 -4.11 -2.46
C PRO A 154 -11.17 -2.68 -2.90
N ALA A 155 -12.35 -2.17 -2.54
CA ALA A 155 -12.81 -0.81 -2.81
C ALA A 155 -11.92 0.24 -2.13
N ILE A 156 -11.18 1.03 -2.91
CA ILE A 156 -10.36 2.15 -2.38
C ILE A 156 -11.22 3.38 -2.10
N LEU A 157 -12.10 3.72 -3.04
CA LEU A 157 -13.02 4.85 -2.95
C LEU A 157 -14.47 4.36 -2.82
N PRO A 158 -15.37 5.17 -2.27
CA PRO A 158 -16.80 4.86 -2.29
C PRO A 158 -17.38 5.03 -3.71
N PRO A 159 -18.54 4.41 -4.00
CA PRO A 159 -19.20 4.54 -5.31
C PRO A 159 -19.69 5.97 -5.61
N THR A 160 -19.94 6.76 -4.55
CA THR A 160 -20.44 8.14 -4.62
C THR A 160 -19.96 8.93 -3.40
N GLY A 161 -20.15 10.26 -3.43
CA GLY A 161 -19.76 11.16 -2.34
C GLY A 161 -18.42 11.85 -2.60
N GLY A 162 -17.90 12.51 -1.58
CA GLY A 162 -16.62 13.21 -1.63
C GLY A 162 -15.54 12.47 -0.83
N CYS A 163 -14.29 12.58 -1.29
CA CYS A 163 -13.13 12.08 -0.56
C CYS A 163 -12.03 13.13 -0.35
N PHE A 164 -12.22 14.35 -0.85
CA PHE A 164 -11.16 15.36 -1.01
C PHE A 164 -10.39 15.67 0.29
N ASP A 165 -11.04 15.59 1.45
CA ASP A 165 -10.45 15.83 2.77
C ASP A 165 -9.49 14.73 3.24
N ARG A 166 -9.59 13.53 2.66
CA ARG A 166 -8.76 12.36 3.02
C ARG A 166 -7.83 11.94 1.90
N MET A 167 -8.34 11.94 0.68
CA MET A 167 -7.58 11.73 -0.54
C MET A 167 -7.87 12.90 -1.46
N PRO A 168 -6.88 13.57 -2.06
CA PRO A 168 -7.08 14.79 -2.84
C PRO A 168 -7.78 14.58 -4.20
N ILE A 169 -8.73 13.65 -4.28
CA ILE A 169 -9.59 13.34 -5.42
C ILE A 169 -10.77 14.30 -5.43
N ALA A 170 -11.04 14.93 -6.58
CA ALA A 170 -12.20 15.80 -6.72
C ALA A 170 -13.51 15.03 -6.52
N GLU A 171 -14.54 15.68 -5.97
CA GLU A 171 -15.82 15.05 -5.65
C GLU A 171 -16.46 14.38 -6.88
N GLY A 172 -16.39 15.03 -8.05
CA GLY A 172 -16.90 14.47 -9.29
C GLY A 172 -16.04 13.34 -9.88
N ASP A 173 -14.80 13.17 -9.41
CA ASP A 173 -13.91 12.09 -9.83
C ASP A 173 -14.02 10.85 -8.96
N VAL A 174 -14.63 10.89 -7.77
CA VAL A 174 -14.73 9.72 -6.86
C VAL A 174 -15.26 8.45 -7.56
N PRO A 175 -16.33 8.51 -8.38
CA PRO A 175 -16.81 7.33 -9.11
C PRO A 175 -15.85 6.80 -10.18
N TYR A 176 -14.87 7.60 -10.63
CA TYR A 176 -13.99 7.25 -11.73
C TYR A 176 -12.94 6.19 -11.33
N PRO A 177 -12.09 6.37 -10.29
CA PRO A 177 -11.24 5.29 -9.80
C PRO A 177 -12.02 4.10 -9.23
N TYR A 178 -13.22 4.34 -8.67
CA TYR A 178 -14.12 3.24 -8.26
C TYR A 178 -14.53 2.36 -9.45
N GLY A 179 -14.92 2.98 -10.57
CA GLY A 179 -15.25 2.27 -11.82
C GLY A 179 -14.04 1.58 -12.46
N LEU A 180 -12.87 2.20 -12.40
CA LEU A 180 -11.61 1.58 -12.83
C LEU A 180 -11.33 0.29 -12.05
N GLN A 181 -11.57 0.28 -10.74
CA GLN A 181 -11.40 -0.92 -9.95
C GLN A 181 -12.38 -2.03 -10.32
N ALA A 182 -13.66 -1.68 -10.57
CA ALA A 182 -14.62 -2.63 -11.07
C ALA A 182 -14.17 -3.23 -12.42
N THR A 183 -13.55 -2.41 -13.28
CA THR A 183 -12.99 -2.87 -14.57
C THR A 183 -11.82 -3.84 -14.37
N LEU A 184 -10.94 -3.59 -13.41
CA LEU A 184 -9.86 -4.55 -13.09
C LEU A 184 -10.41 -5.85 -12.52
N ASN A 185 -11.33 -5.78 -11.55
CA ASN A 185 -11.92 -6.99 -10.97
C ASN A 185 -12.66 -7.82 -12.02
N ASP A 186 -13.30 -7.18 -13.00
CA ASP A 186 -13.85 -7.87 -14.16
C ASP A 186 -12.77 -8.55 -15.00
N ALA A 187 -11.66 -7.88 -15.29
CA ALA A 187 -10.53 -8.48 -16.02
C ALA A 187 -9.94 -9.69 -15.28
N VAL A 188 -9.73 -9.59 -13.96
CA VAL A 188 -9.25 -10.69 -13.11
C VAL A 188 -10.25 -11.85 -13.11
N ARG A 189 -11.55 -11.57 -12.97
CA ARG A 189 -12.61 -12.57 -13.01
C ARG A 189 -12.68 -13.28 -14.38
N ARG A 190 -12.54 -12.54 -15.48
CA ARG A 190 -12.52 -13.10 -16.84
C ARG A 190 -11.26 -13.94 -17.10
N ALA A 191 -10.10 -13.49 -16.63
CA ALA A 191 -8.86 -14.25 -16.74
C ALA A 191 -8.97 -15.55 -15.93
N ALA A 192 -9.53 -15.46 -14.73
CA ALA A 192 -9.78 -16.61 -13.88
C ALA A 192 -10.66 -17.68 -14.55
N ALA A 193 -11.74 -17.24 -15.18
CA ALA A 193 -12.63 -18.12 -15.95
C ALA A 193 -11.92 -18.74 -17.16
N ALA A 194 -11.09 -17.97 -17.87
CA ALA A 194 -10.36 -18.44 -19.05
C ALA A 194 -9.31 -19.52 -18.72
N THR A 195 -8.71 -19.48 -17.52
CA THR A 195 -7.64 -20.40 -17.10
C THR A 195 -8.10 -21.47 -16.10
N GLY A 196 -9.39 -21.48 -15.74
CA GLY A 196 -9.96 -22.45 -14.81
C GLY A 196 -9.47 -22.30 -13.36
N VAL A 197 -9.20 -21.06 -12.93
CA VAL A 197 -8.84 -20.74 -11.53
C VAL A 197 -10.01 -20.09 -10.80
N THR A 198 -9.99 -20.13 -9.47
CA THR A 198 -11.06 -19.54 -8.64
C THR A 198 -10.84 -18.04 -8.49
N PHE A 199 -11.83 -17.22 -8.84
CA PHE A 199 -11.83 -15.80 -8.49
C PHE A 199 -12.39 -15.60 -7.09
N VAL A 200 -11.67 -14.82 -6.27
CA VAL A 200 -12.11 -14.43 -4.92
C VAL A 200 -12.42 -12.93 -4.92
N ASP A 201 -13.69 -12.58 -4.78
CA ASP A 201 -14.14 -11.20 -4.77
C ASP A 201 -13.91 -10.52 -3.41
N LEU A 202 -12.86 -9.69 -3.33
CA LEU A 202 -12.60 -8.86 -2.15
C LEU A 202 -13.42 -7.57 -2.14
N SER A 203 -13.98 -7.13 -3.27
CA SER A 203 -14.70 -5.86 -3.33
C SER A 203 -15.96 -5.90 -2.46
N ALA A 204 -16.70 -7.02 -2.51
CA ALA A 204 -17.85 -7.27 -1.64
C ALA A 204 -17.47 -7.33 -0.15
N ALA A 205 -16.33 -7.96 0.18
CA ALA A 205 -15.84 -8.06 1.56
C ALA A 205 -15.35 -6.71 2.11
N SER A 206 -14.90 -5.81 1.23
CA SER A 206 -14.39 -4.48 1.58
C SER A 206 -15.45 -3.37 1.56
N ALA A 207 -16.71 -3.68 1.26
CA ALA A 207 -17.76 -2.66 1.14
C ALA A 207 -17.91 -1.86 2.46
N GLY A 208 -17.77 -0.53 2.38
CA GLY A 208 -17.82 0.37 3.54
C GLY A 208 -16.51 0.48 4.34
N HIS A 209 -15.44 -0.19 3.89
CA HIS A 209 -14.08 -0.08 4.41
C HIS A 209 -13.15 0.70 3.47
N ASP A 210 -13.73 1.53 2.59
CA ASP A 210 -12.99 2.43 1.70
C ASP A 210 -12.25 3.53 2.48
N ALA A 211 -11.39 4.28 1.79
CA ALA A 211 -10.61 5.36 2.40
C ALA A 211 -11.46 6.55 2.88
N CYS A 212 -12.74 6.61 2.48
CA CYS A 212 -13.61 7.78 2.59
C CYS A 212 -14.96 7.46 3.28
N PRO A 213 -14.98 6.83 4.47
CA PRO A 213 -16.23 6.43 5.13
C PRO A 213 -17.15 7.62 5.38
N ALA A 214 -18.43 7.39 5.10
CA ALA A 214 -19.50 8.39 5.14
C ALA A 214 -19.82 8.94 6.55
N ASP A 215 -19.36 8.29 7.62
CA ASP A 215 -19.76 8.61 9.00
C ASP A 215 -18.58 9.18 9.82
N ARG A 216 -18.64 10.48 10.13
CA ARG A 216 -17.72 11.15 11.05
C ARG A 216 -18.21 10.95 12.49
N ARG A 217 -17.96 9.78 13.10
CA ARG A 217 -17.94 9.73 14.57
C ARG A 217 -16.58 10.22 15.07
N PRO A 218 -16.52 11.24 15.93
CA PRO A 218 -15.31 11.56 16.67
C PRO A 218 -14.89 10.31 17.46
N LEU A 219 -13.60 9.97 17.47
CA LEU A 219 -13.01 9.00 18.40
C LEU A 219 -13.14 9.53 19.84
N GLY A 220 -14.35 9.43 20.39
CA GLY A 220 -14.64 9.61 21.80
C GLY A 220 -14.53 8.26 22.49
N ARG A 221 -13.43 8.06 23.23
CA ARG A 221 -13.22 7.02 24.26
C ARG A 221 -14.03 5.73 24.06
N ALA A 222 -13.47 4.77 23.34
CA ALA A 222 -13.88 3.38 23.51
C ALA A 222 -13.38 2.90 24.89
N GLY A 223 -14.30 2.71 25.83
CA GLY A 223 -14.04 1.91 27.04
C GLY A 223 -13.81 0.44 26.66
N PRO A 224 -13.22 -0.37 27.56
CA PRO A 224 -12.76 -1.71 27.20
C PRO A 224 -13.96 -2.62 26.92
N ALA A 225 -14.08 -3.09 25.68
CA ALA A 225 -15.06 -4.11 25.32
C ALA A 225 -14.57 -5.47 25.84
N GLY A 226 -15.23 -5.95 26.89
CA GLY A 226 -15.00 -7.28 27.45
C GLY A 226 -15.32 -8.38 26.45
N HIS A 227 -14.45 -9.39 26.43
CA HIS A 227 -14.70 -10.71 25.86
C HIS A 227 -16.06 -11.27 26.31
N GLN A 228 -16.96 -11.56 25.37
CA GLN A 228 -18.01 -12.55 25.61
C GLN A 228 -17.90 -13.68 24.58
N ARG A 229 -17.69 -14.87 25.15
CA ARG A 229 -17.71 -16.18 24.48
C ARG A 229 -19.14 -16.50 24.03
N GLY A 230 -19.19 -17.42 23.05
CA GLY A 230 -20.35 -17.69 22.22
C GLY A 230 -21.59 -18.20 22.93
N ASP A 231 -22.70 -18.15 22.20
CA ASP A 231 -23.70 -19.21 22.23
C ASP A 231 -24.55 -19.19 20.94
N ARG A 232 -24.66 -20.39 20.36
CA ARG A 232 -25.79 -21.03 19.65
C ARG A 232 -26.49 -20.33 18.48
N ALA A 233 -26.45 -21.01 17.34
CA ALA A 233 -27.44 -20.93 16.28
C ALA A 233 -28.85 -21.35 16.78
N PRO A 234 -29.91 -20.87 16.12
CA PRO A 234 -31.14 -21.64 16.01
C PRO A 234 -31.60 -21.86 14.56
N GLU A 235 -32.34 -22.95 14.45
CA GLU A 235 -32.82 -23.67 13.28
C GLU A 235 -33.89 -22.93 12.45
N ARG A 236 -34.07 -23.41 11.22
CA ARG A 236 -35.26 -23.19 10.38
C ARG A 236 -36.52 -23.78 11.05
N PRO A 237 -37.69 -23.24 10.69
CA PRO A 237 -38.79 -24.11 10.30
C PRO A 237 -39.44 -23.69 8.98
N GLY A 238 -39.83 -24.68 8.18
CA GLY A 238 -40.76 -24.52 7.05
C GLY A 238 -42.20 -24.77 7.48
N GLY A 239 -43.16 -24.32 6.66
CA GLY A 239 -44.57 -24.67 6.80
C GLY A 239 -45.51 -23.63 6.16
N ALA A 240 -46.27 -24.09 5.16
CA ALA A 240 -47.12 -23.34 4.24
C ALA A 240 -48.40 -22.71 4.83
N GLY A 241 -48.98 -21.76 4.08
CA GLY A 241 -50.36 -21.29 4.27
C GLY A 241 -50.76 -20.21 3.25
N ASP A 242 -51.63 -20.58 2.31
CA ASP A 242 -52.25 -19.79 1.23
C ASP A 242 -52.99 -18.51 1.68
N GLY A 243 -53.09 -17.52 0.78
CA GLY A 243 -54.09 -16.44 0.90
C GLY A 243 -53.82 -15.18 0.06
N ARG A 244 -54.27 -15.17 -1.20
CA ARG A 244 -54.71 -13.98 -1.97
C ARG A 244 -56.19 -14.24 -2.36
N PRO A 245 -57.05 -13.24 -2.71
CA PRO A 245 -56.72 -12.01 -3.45
C PRO A 245 -57.56 -10.73 -3.12
N GLY A 246 -57.23 -9.62 -3.79
CA GLY A 246 -58.22 -8.67 -4.31
C GLY A 246 -58.25 -7.25 -3.72
N GLY A 247 -58.33 -6.24 -4.61
CA GLY A 247 -58.88 -4.92 -4.25
C GLY A 247 -58.17 -3.70 -4.85
N ALA A 248 -58.52 -3.34 -6.08
CA ALA A 248 -58.22 -2.03 -6.67
C ALA A 248 -59.14 -0.95 -6.07
N GLY A 249 -58.61 0.27 -5.90
CA GLY A 249 -59.39 1.45 -5.51
C GLY A 249 -58.65 2.73 -5.91
N ALA A 250 -59.25 3.51 -6.81
CA ALA A 250 -58.71 4.71 -7.41
C ALA A 250 -59.11 6.00 -6.65
N ALA A 251 -58.13 6.90 -6.50
CA ALA A 251 -58.14 8.39 -6.56
C ALA A 251 -59.15 9.22 -5.70
N PRO A 252 -58.85 10.50 -5.32
CA PRO A 252 -58.66 11.58 -6.29
C PRO A 252 -57.58 12.63 -5.99
N ALA A 253 -57.40 13.47 -7.01
CA ALA A 253 -56.39 14.49 -7.21
C ALA A 253 -56.59 15.78 -6.41
N LEU A 254 -55.48 16.49 -6.16
CA LEU A 254 -55.42 17.95 -6.14
C LEU A 254 -54.06 18.42 -6.70
N ARG A 255 -54.13 19.25 -7.74
CA ARG A 255 -53.09 20.12 -8.33
C ARG A 255 -53.68 21.55 -8.33
N PRO A 256 -52.94 22.64 -8.67
CA PRO A 256 -51.49 22.83 -8.82
C PRO A 256 -50.96 24.15 -8.19
N ARG A 257 -49.65 24.47 -8.32
CA ARG A 257 -49.15 25.71 -8.99
C ARG A 257 -47.61 25.83 -9.04
N GLY A 258 -47.10 26.14 -10.24
CA GLY A 258 -45.80 26.75 -10.59
C GLY A 258 -44.56 25.84 -10.48
N GLY A 259 -43.72 25.59 -11.48
CA GLY A 259 -43.44 26.28 -12.74
C GLY A 259 -41.94 26.64 -12.84
N TYR A 260 -41.04 25.65 -12.84
CA TYR A 260 -39.62 25.87 -13.15
C TYR A 260 -39.35 25.52 -14.62
N ARG A 261 -38.95 26.53 -15.41
CA ARG A 261 -38.44 26.37 -16.77
C ARG A 261 -36.96 26.02 -16.69
N GLY A 262 -36.57 24.89 -17.27
CA GLY A 262 -35.16 24.53 -17.48
C GLY A 262 -34.52 25.42 -18.53
N VAL A 263 -33.27 25.82 -18.28
CA VAL A 263 -32.40 26.47 -19.27
C VAL A 263 -31.54 25.39 -19.90
N VAL A 264 -31.72 25.19 -21.21
CA VAL A 264 -30.84 24.37 -22.04
C VAL A 264 -29.67 25.25 -22.48
N VAL A 265 -28.48 25.00 -21.95
CA VAL A 265 -27.26 25.70 -22.38
C VAL A 265 -26.73 25.01 -23.63
N THR A 266 -26.79 25.69 -24.78
CA THR A 266 -26.21 25.21 -26.03
C THR A 266 -24.80 25.77 -26.23
N ARG A 267 -23.96 25.03 -26.97
CA ARG A 267 -22.51 25.21 -27.20
C ARG A 267 -22.07 26.58 -27.76
N ARG A 268 -22.99 27.51 -28.05
CA ARG A 268 -22.71 28.90 -28.47
C ARG A 268 -22.65 29.91 -27.31
N LEU A 269 -23.04 29.55 -26.09
CA LEU A 269 -22.97 30.45 -24.92
C LEU A 269 -21.62 30.42 -24.17
N LEU A 270 -20.74 29.47 -24.49
CA LEU A 270 -19.40 29.34 -23.89
C LEU A 270 -18.30 30.14 -24.62
N LEU A 271 -18.57 30.67 -25.82
CA LEU A 271 -17.56 31.40 -26.62
C LEU A 271 -17.60 32.93 -26.47
N LEU A 272 -18.48 33.47 -25.63
CA LEU A 272 -18.57 34.92 -25.37
C LEU A 272 -18.06 35.35 -23.98
N ALA A 273 -17.67 34.41 -23.11
CA ALA A 273 -17.08 34.72 -21.80
C ALA A 273 -15.53 34.79 -21.81
N ALA A 274 -14.87 34.37 -22.90
CA ALA A 274 -13.41 34.40 -23.03
C ALA A 274 -12.86 35.72 -23.63
N GLY A 275 -13.70 36.73 -23.88
CA GLY A 275 -13.35 37.91 -24.68
C GLY A 275 -13.19 39.25 -23.96
N ARG A 276 -13.32 39.34 -22.62
CA ARG A 276 -13.34 40.67 -21.93
C ARG A 276 -12.66 40.73 -20.56
N VAL A 277 -11.41 40.26 -20.43
CA VAL A 277 -10.50 40.72 -19.34
C VAL A 277 -9.08 41.03 -19.85
N ALA A 278 -8.88 41.18 -21.16
CA ALA A 278 -7.70 41.87 -21.68
C ALA A 278 -8.07 43.35 -21.90
N ALA A 279 -7.32 44.24 -21.23
CA ALA A 279 -7.40 45.71 -21.29
C ALA A 279 -8.32 46.42 -20.26
N ALA A 280 -7.86 46.49 -19.01
CA ALA A 280 -7.86 47.73 -18.21
C ALA A 280 -7.09 47.49 -16.90
N GLY A 281 -5.99 48.22 -16.67
CA GLY A 281 -5.35 48.26 -15.35
C GLY A 281 -3.82 48.28 -15.34
N LEU A 282 -3.19 49.17 -16.11
CA LEU A 282 -1.87 49.70 -15.74
C LEU A 282 -2.10 50.90 -14.82
N LEU A 283 -1.29 50.97 -13.75
CA LEU A 283 -1.13 52.03 -12.74
C LEU A 283 -2.08 51.99 -11.53
N THR A 284 -1.63 51.35 -10.45
CA THR A 284 -1.21 52.04 -9.19
C THR A 284 -0.81 51.00 -8.14
N GLY A 285 0.39 51.16 -7.59
CA GLY A 285 0.89 50.35 -6.49
C GLY A 285 0.25 50.76 -5.16
N CYS A 286 -0.15 49.76 -4.39
CA CYS A 286 -0.11 49.70 -2.91
C CYS A 286 -0.70 48.34 -2.51
N ALA A 287 0.17 47.36 -2.25
CA ALA A 287 -0.24 46.05 -1.76
C ALA A 287 -0.63 46.15 -0.27
N ALA A 288 -1.91 46.39 0.00
CA ALA A 288 -2.47 46.11 1.31
C ALA A 288 -2.68 44.58 1.42
N ARG A 289 -1.68 43.89 1.96
CA ARG A 289 -1.81 42.49 2.41
C ARG A 289 -2.83 42.46 3.54
N LEU A 290 -3.96 41.79 3.32
CA LEU A 290 -4.78 41.32 4.43
C LEU A 290 -3.93 40.34 5.26
N PRO A 291 -3.82 40.48 6.59
CA PRO A 291 -3.12 39.51 7.41
C PRO A 291 -3.91 38.20 7.37
N GLY A 292 -3.36 37.21 6.68
CA GLY A 292 -3.76 35.83 6.89
C GLY A 292 -3.54 35.46 8.36
N PRO A 293 -4.25 34.45 8.89
CA PRO A 293 -3.97 33.93 10.23
C PRO A 293 -2.46 33.63 10.33
N PRO A 294 -1.81 33.93 11.47
CA PRO A 294 -0.39 33.67 11.62
C PRO A 294 -0.14 32.21 11.25
N ALA A 295 0.81 31.99 10.34
CA ALA A 295 1.34 30.67 10.08
C ALA A 295 1.66 30.07 11.45
N ALA A 296 0.99 28.97 11.81
CA ALA A 296 1.39 28.18 12.96
C ALA A 296 2.90 27.96 12.78
N SER A 297 3.69 28.42 13.75
CA SER A 297 5.15 28.30 13.79
C SER A 297 5.56 26.94 13.24
N GLY A 298 6.02 26.91 11.99
CA GLY A 298 6.31 25.67 11.28
C GLY A 298 7.35 24.90 12.06
N ALA A 299 7.08 23.63 12.39
CA ALA A 299 8.14 22.75 12.81
C ALA A 299 9.16 22.75 11.67
N ALA A 300 10.37 23.23 11.94
CA ALA A 300 11.43 23.18 10.96
C ALA A 300 11.66 21.71 10.58
N ALA A 301 12.10 21.44 9.36
CA ALA A 301 12.53 20.10 8.92
C ALA A 301 13.82 19.67 9.63
N VAL A 302 13.86 19.71 10.96
CA VAL A 302 15.05 19.57 11.79
C VAL A 302 14.88 18.35 12.68
N LEU A 303 15.79 17.41 12.53
CA LEU A 303 15.90 16.20 13.33
C LEU A 303 16.89 16.44 14.47
N THR A 304 16.52 16.03 15.67
CA THR A 304 17.29 16.19 16.91
C THR A 304 18.02 14.91 17.33
N ALA A 305 17.54 13.73 16.93
CA ALA A 305 18.15 12.45 17.24
C ALA A 305 19.57 12.33 16.67
N ARG A 306 20.52 11.83 17.48
CA ARG A 306 21.93 11.61 17.07
C ARG A 306 22.42 10.23 17.51
N PRO A 307 23.31 9.58 16.75
CA PRO A 307 23.94 8.32 17.14
C PRO A 307 24.62 8.43 18.50
N VAL A 308 24.54 7.37 19.30
CA VAL A 308 25.26 7.26 20.58
C VAL A 308 26.41 6.28 20.43
N ALA A 309 27.53 6.55 21.12
CA ALA A 309 28.75 5.76 20.99
C ALA A 309 28.63 4.32 21.52
N ALA A 310 27.76 4.10 22.50
CA ALA A 310 27.52 2.80 23.12
C ALA A 310 26.00 2.63 23.36
N PRO A 311 25.29 1.93 22.45
CA PRO A 311 23.87 1.61 22.65
C PRO A 311 23.71 0.72 23.89
N SER A 312 22.65 0.95 24.65
CA SER A 312 22.39 0.23 25.91
C SER A 312 21.50 -1.00 25.71
N ALA A 313 20.89 -1.17 24.54
CA ALA A 313 20.00 -2.28 24.24
C ALA A 313 20.74 -3.46 23.59
N LEU A 314 20.17 -4.65 23.72
CA LEU A 314 20.59 -5.79 22.91
C LEU A 314 20.28 -5.48 21.43
N PRO A 315 21.21 -5.73 20.50
CA PRO A 315 20.97 -5.47 19.10
C PRO A 315 19.79 -6.36 18.61
N PRO A 316 18.84 -5.81 17.84
CA PRO A 316 17.76 -6.58 17.24
C PRO A 316 18.30 -7.71 16.37
N SER A 317 17.55 -8.82 16.36
CA SER A 317 17.80 -9.94 15.46
C SER A 317 17.70 -9.51 13.99
N PRO A 318 18.40 -10.19 13.06
CA PRO A 318 18.18 -10.03 11.64
C PRO A 318 16.70 -10.15 11.24
N GLY A 319 16.30 -9.37 10.22
CA GLY A 319 14.93 -9.30 9.73
C GLY A 319 14.25 -7.95 9.99
N THR A 320 12.95 -7.91 9.70
CA THR A 320 12.13 -6.70 9.85
C THR A 320 11.32 -6.75 11.14
N THR A 321 11.37 -5.68 11.92
CA THR A 321 10.63 -5.51 13.17
C THR A 321 9.96 -4.15 13.25
N ALA A 322 8.73 -4.09 13.75
CA ALA A 322 8.08 -2.83 14.11
C ALA A 322 8.70 -2.22 15.36
N LEU A 323 8.80 -0.89 15.42
CA LEU A 323 9.42 -0.18 16.55
C LEU A 323 8.47 0.04 17.73
N GLY A 324 7.17 -0.16 17.55
CA GLY A 324 6.13 0.03 18.57
C GLY A 324 5.91 1.50 18.93
N LEU A 325 6.13 2.43 17.99
CA LEU A 325 6.00 3.88 18.23
C LEU A 325 4.60 4.41 17.94
N GLU A 326 3.85 3.71 17.10
CA GLU A 326 2.47 4.00 16.73
C GLU A 326 1.64 2.71 16.72
N GLU A 327 0.35 2.81 17.02
CA GLU A 327 -0.58 1.67 16.91
C GLU A 327 -0.92 1.33 15.45
N VAL A 328 -0.90 2.35 14.58
CA VAL A 328 -1.27 2.24 13.17
C VAL A 328 -0.26 3.02 12.35
N ARG A 329 0.22 2.41 11.26
CA ARG A 329 1.27 2.96 10.39
C ARG A 329 2.53 3.27 11.19
N ASP A 330 3.05 2.24 11.85
CA ASP A 330 4.27 2.29 12.65
C ASP A 330 5.53 2.31 11.78
N ALA A 331 6.65 2.70 12.38
CA ALA A 331 7.96 2.61 11.75
C ALA A 331 8.53 1.18 11.83
N LEU A 332 9.13 0.73 10.74
CA LEU A 332 9.79 -0.56 10.63
C LEU A 332 11.31 -0.39 10.62
N LEU A 333 12.00 -1.25 11.35
CA LEU A 333 13.44 -1.41 11.30
C LEU A 333 13.76 -2.74 10.61
N HIS A 334 14.60 -2.69 9.58
CA HIS A 334 15.10 -3.88 8.91
C HIS A 334 16.61 -4.01 9.15
N VAL A 335 16.99 -5.12 9.78
CA VAL A 335 18.39 -5.52 9.98
C VAL A 335 18.73 -6.58 8.93
N PRO A 336 19.83 -6.42 8.17
CA PRO A 336 20.24 -7.36 7.14
C PRO A 336 20.28 -8.81 7.62
N ALA A 337 19.91 -9.75 6.75
CA ALA A 337 19.87 -11.19 7.06
C ALA A 337 21.21 -11.75 7.58
N GLY A 338 22.34 -11.19 7.11
CA GLY A 338 23.68 -11.54 7.57
C GLY A 338 24.04 -11.04 8.98
N GLY A 339 23.17 -10.25 9.62
CA GLY A 339 23.41 -9.62 10.91
C GLY A 339 24.40 -8.45 10.84
N LEU A 340 24.75 -7.92 12.01
CA LEU A 340 25.65 -6.77 12.14
C LEU A 340 26.98 -7.20 12.74
N THR A 341 28.08 -6.80 12.11
CA THR A 341 29.45 -7.12 12.54
C THR A 341 30.17 -5.96 13.23
N GLY A 342 29.53 -4.78 13.31
CA GLY A 342 30.07 -3.56 13.89
C GLY A 342 29.11 -2.38 13.71
N PRO A 343 29.60 -1.12 13.82
CA PRO A 343 28.78 0.06 13.56
C PRO A 343 28.14 0.02 12.17
N ALA A 344 26.81 0.06 12.15
CA ALA A 344 26.01 -0.18 10.97
C ALA A 344 25.80 1.11 10.16
N PRO A 345 25.91 1.07 8.83
CA PRO A 345 25.36 2.11 7.97
C PRO A 345 23.82 2.09 8.06
N LEU A 346 23.20 3.26 8.15
CA LEU A 346 21.76 3.42 8.34
C LEU A 346 21.16 4.26 7.20
N VAL A 347 20.06 3.77 6.62
CA VAL A 347 19.29 4.51 5.61
C VAL A 347 17.85 4.67 6.10
N VAL A 348 17.40 5.91 6.21
CA VAL A 348 15.97 6.21 6.38
C VAL A 348 15.30 6.13 5.01
N VAL A 349 14.33 5.25 4.82
CA VAL A 349 13.68 5.02 3.52
C VAL A 349 12.22 5.49 3.53
N LEU A 350 11.87 6.37 2.60
CA LEU A 350 10.62 7.10 2.57
C LEU A 350 9.78 6.66 1.37
N HIS A 351 8.61 6.09 1.64
CA HIS A 351 7.68 5.60 0.63
C HIS A 351 7.07 6.73 -0.23
N GLY A 352 6.58 6.39 -1.43
CA GLY A 352 5.80 7.30 -2.26
C GLY A 352 4.37 7.53 -1.75
N ALA A 353 3.62 8.43 -2.37
CA ALA A 353 2.22 8.68 -1.97
C ALA A 353 1.36 7.41 -2.05
N GLY A 354 0.48 7.24 -1.07
CA GLY A 354 -0.36 6.05 -0.88
C GLY A 354 0.36 4.86 -0.23
N GLY A 355 1.70 4.91 -0.11
CA GLY A 355 2.50 3.83 0.46
C GLY A 355 2.48 3.77 1.98
N ASP A 356 3.34 2.92 2.54
CA ASP A 356 3.58 2.73 3.96
C ASP A 356 5.05 2.35 4.24
N ALA A 357 5.37 1.99 5.48
CA ALA A 357 6.72 1.59 5.87
C ALA A 357 7.24 0.37 5.09
N GLU A 358 6.38 -0.58 4.73
CA GLU A 358 6.79 -1.77 3.98
C GLU A 358 7.15 -1.39 2.53
N GLY A 359 6.35 -0.53 1.90
CA GLY A 359 6.66 0.05 0.59
C GLY A 359 7.97 0.84 0.60
N GLY A 360 8.27 1.55 1.70
CA GLY A 360 9.55 2.23 1.90
C GLY A 360 10.72 1.25 1.94
N LEU A 361 10.60 0.16 2.71
CA LEU A 361 11.61 -0.90 2.76
C LEU A 361 11.83 -1.54 1.38
N GLY A 362 10.75 -1.78 0.63
CA GLY A 362 10.81 -2.39 -0.71
C GLY A 362 11.75 -1.70 -1.69
N LEU A 363 11.96 -0.38 -1.55
CA LEU A 363 12.87 0.39 -2.42
C LEU A 363 14.32 -0.10 -2.37
N LEU A 364 14.79 -0.56 -1.21
CA LEU A 364 16.21 -0.85 -0.98
C LEU A 364 16.47 -2.16 -0.22
N ARG A 365 15.46 -2.91 0.23
CA ARG A 365 15.64 -4.10 1.09
C ARG A 365 16.60 -5.12 0.48
N SER A 366 16.36 -5.53 -0.76
CA SER A 366 17.21 -6.52 -1.44
C SER A 366 18.67 -6.06 -1.57
N PRO A 367 18.98 -4.88 -2.13
CA PRO A 367 20.38 -4.44 -2.21
C PRO A 367 20.97 -4.08 -0.84
N ALA A 368 20.15 -3.77 0.18
CA ALA A 368 20.58 -3.55 1.57
C ALA A 368 21.03 -4.83 2.26
N ASP A 369 20.31 -5.93 2.09
CA ASP A 369 20.68 -7.26 2.59
C ASP A 369 22.05 -7.69 2.05
N GLU A 370 22.29 -7.49 0.75
CA GLU A 370 23.57 -7.80 0.10
C GLU A 370 24.75 -6.98 0.62
N ARG A 371 24.48 -5.77 1.15
CA ARG A 371 25.49 -4.76 1.47
C ARG A 371 25.63 -4.47 2.96
N GLY A 372 24.82 -5.13 3.80
CA GLY A 372 24.81 -4.89 5.24
C GLY A 372 24.27 -3.49 5.61
N LEU A 373 23.30 -2.95 4.86
CA LEU A 373 22.66 -1.67 5.16
C LEU A 373 21.46 -1.88 6.10
N VAL A 374 21.43 -1.19 7.24
CA VAL A 374 20.23 -1.12 8.09
C VAL A 374 19.25 -0.13 7.48
N LEU A 375 17.98 -0.52 7.37
CA LEU A 375 16.93 0.35 6.88
C LEU A 375 15.95 0.72 7.99
N LEU A 376 15.66 2.01 8.10
CA LEU A 376 14.57 2.53 8.93
C LEU A 376 13.49 3.09 8.02
N ALA A 377 12.30 2.49 8.03
CA ALA A 377 11.17 2.94 7.22
C ALA A 377 10.02 3.46 8.11
N PRO A 378 9.87 4.78 8.26
CA PRO A 378 8.66 5.35 8.84
C PRO A 378 7.50 5.32 7.84
N ALA A 379 6.27 5.23 8.34
CA ALA A 379 5.07 5.47 7.54
C ALA A 379 4.53 6.88 7.80
N SER A 380 4.19 7.61 6.74
CA SER A 380 3.59 8.94 6.88
C SER A 380 2.27 8.88 7.67
N ARG A 381 1.96 9.98 8.38
CA ARG A 381 0.71 10.15 9.15
C ARG A 381 -0.52 10.30 8.25
N GLY A 382 -0.33 10.77 7.03
CA GLY A 382 -1.37 10.91 6.02
C GLY A 382 -1.19 9.92 4.86
N PRO A 383 -1.99 10.08 3.79
CA PRO A 383 -1.78 9.36 2.53
C PRO A 383 -0.45 9.74 1.86
N THR A 384 0.14 10.88 2.23
CA THR A 384 1.48 11.31 1.81
C THR A 384 2.14 12.12 2.94
N TRP A 385 3.38 12.55 2.72
CA TRP A 385 4.19 13.32 3.66
C TRP A 385 3.69 14.76 3.82
N ASP A 386 3.71 15.26 5.06
CA ASP A 386 3.16 16.56 5.46
C ASP A 386 3.67 17.75 4.65
N ALA A 387 4.96 17.77 4.32
CA ALA A 387 5.58 18.83 3.53
C ALA A 387 5.16 18.85 2.05
N VAL A 388 4.49 17.80 1.56
CA VAL A 388 3.86 17.79 0.23
C VAL A 388 2.60 18.65 0.21
N THR A 389 1.86 18.73 1.32
CA THR A 389 0.52 19.35 1.36
C THR A 389 0.47 20.64 2.15
N ARG A 390 1.17 20.73 3.28
CA ARG A 390 0.96 21.81 4.27
C ARG A 390 2.20 22.21 5.07
N GLY A 391 3.38 21.70 4.70
CA GLY A 391 4.66 21.96 5.36
C GLY A 391 5.06 20.89 6.38
N HIS A 392 6.33 20.91 6.79
CA HIS A 392 6.90 19.94 7.74
C HIS A 392 6.22 19.99 9.11
N GLY A 393 6.05 18.83 9.75
CA GLY A 393 5.35 18.70 11.03
C GLY A 393 5.36 17.27 11.61
N PRO A 394 4.20 16.62 11.78
CA PRO A 394 4.10 15.32 12.46
C PRO A 394 4.96 14.20 11.87
N ASP A 395 5.24 14.21 10.56
CA ASP A 395 6.06 13.17 9.95
C ASP A 395 7.53 13.33 10.35
N VAL A 396 8.04 14.56 10.42
CA VAL A 396 9.39 14.85 10.96
C VAL A 396 9.50 14.37 12.40
N ALA A 397 8.46 14.61 13.23
CA ALA A 397 8.46 14.18 14.63
C ALA A 397 8.45 12.64 14.77
N LEU A 398 7.80 11.91 13.86
CA LEU A 398 7.86 10.45 13.83
C LEU A 398 9.25 9.96 13.40
N VAL A 399 9.81 10.53 12.34
CA VAL A 399 11.17 10.20 11.86
C VAL A 399 12.19 10.43 12.97
N ASP A 400 12.09 11.53 13.71
CA ASP A 400 13.01 11.86 14.80
C ASP A 400 12.93 10.87 15.97
N ARG A 401 11.72 10.50 16.41
CA ARG A 401 11.52 9.47 17.44
C ARG A 401 12.02 8.10 16.99
N ALA A 402 11.77 7.75 15.73
CA ALA A 402 12.21 6.49 15.16
C ALA A 402 13.74 6.39 15.09
N LEU A 403 14.40 7.47 14.66
CA LEU A 403 15.86 7.56 14.69
C LEU A 403 16.40 7.46 16.13
N ALA A 404 15.77 8.14 17.09
CA ALA A 404 16.18 8.04 18.50
C ALA A 404 16.08 6.61 19.03
N ALA A 405 15.00 5.88 18.71
CA ALA A 405 14.85 4.48 19.07
C ALA A 405 15.93 3.59 18.43
N VAL A 406 16.22 3.79 17.14
CA VAL A 406 17.28 3.05 16.43
C VAL A 406 18.66 3.34 17.03
N PHE A 407 19.00 4.60 17.27
CA PHE A 407 20.29 4.97 17.86
C PHE A 407 20.47 4.40 19.27
N ALA A 408 19.40 4.30 20.06
CA ALA A 408 19.45 3.67 21.38
C ALA A 408 19.66 2.14 21.31
N ALA A 409 19.25 1.50 20.20
CA ALA A 409 19.27 0.05 20.05
C ALA A 409 20.47 -0.49 19.24
N LEU A 410 21.05 0.31 18.35
CA LEU A 410 22.05 -0.13 17.39
C LEU A 410 23.28 0.79 17.38
N PRO A 411 24.49 0.23 17.27
CA PRO A 411 25.67 1.03 17.04
C PRO A 411 25.60 1.50 15.58
N VAL A 412 25.17 2.74 15.35
CA VAL A 412 25.11 3.32 14.00
C VAL A 412 26.38 4.11 13.75
N ASP A 413 26.96 3.92 12.57
CA ASP A 413 28.10 4.71 12.13
C ASP A 413 27.65 6.14 11.76
N PRO A 414 28.08 7.18 12.50
CA PRO A 414 27.65 8.56 12.23
C PRO A 414 28.08 9.09 10.87
N GLU A 415 29.08 8.49 10.22
CA GLU A 415 29.54 8.87 8.89
C GLU A 415 28.84 8.12 7.75
N ARG A 416 27.94 7.18 8.07
CA ARG A 416 27.20 6.38 7.10
C ARG A 416 25.69 6.39 7.38
N ILE A 417 25.15 7.59 7.60
CA ILE A 417 23.70 7.82 7.74
C ILE A 417 23.18 8.53 6.50
N ALA A 418 22.10 8.02 5.92
CA ALA A 418 21.49 8.56 4.72
C ALA A 418 19.96 8.60 4.81
N VAL A 419 19.36 9.34 3.90
CA VAL A 419 17.92 9.31 3.65
C VAL A 419 17.66 9.03 2.17
N ALA A 420 16.71 8.16 1.88
CA ALA A 420 16.29 7.77 0.55
C ALA A 420 14.77 7.86 0.42
N GLY A 421 14.25 8.06 -0.78
CA GLY A 421 12.82 7.94 -1.03
C GLY A 421 12.44 7.96 -2.49
N PHE A 422 11.18 7.60 -2.76
CA PHE A 422 10.60 7.55 -4.10
C PHE A 422 9.40 8.51 -4.25
N SER A 423 9.28 9.20 -5.39
CA SER A 423 8.15 10.08 -5.72
C SER A 423 7.98 11.20 -4.68
N ASP A 424 6.83 11.27 -4.00
CA ASP A 424 6.63 12.16 -2.84
C ASP A 424 7.66 11.91 -1.72
N GLY A 425 8.04 10.66 -1.46
CA GLY A 425 9.10 10.31 -0.53
C GLY A 425 10.48 10.75 -1.02
N GLY A 426 10.72 10.77 -2.33
CA GLY A 426 11.96 11.28 -2.92
C GLY A 426 12.07 12.80 -2.80
N SER A 427 10.95 13.49 -3.03
CA SER A 427 10.82 14.93 -2.77
C SER A 427 11.04 15.24 -1.28
N TYR A 428 10.45 14.44 -0.39
CA TYR A 428 10.63 14.58 1.05
C TYR A 428 12.07 14.28 1.50
N ALA A 429 12.72 13.27 0.91
CA ALA A 429 14.13 12.96 1.16
C ALA A 429 15.04 14.14 0.81
N LEU A 430 14.78 14.85 -0.30
CA LEU A 430 15.49 16.08 -0.63
C LEU A 430 15.23 17.19 0.40
N GLY A 431 13.97 17.45 0.76
CA GLY A 431 13.62 18.48 1.74
C GLY A 431 14.25 18.23 3.12
N LEU A 432 14.00 17.06 3.68
CA LEU A 432 14.47 16.64 5.00
C LEU A 432 15.99 16.41 5.03
N GLY A 433 16.53 15.76 4.00
CA GLY A 433 17.94 15.42 3.88
C GLY A 433 18.83 16.66 3.83
N LEU A 434 18.48 17.61 2.97
CA LEU A 434 19.23 18.87 2.82
C LEU A 434 19.11 19.77 4.06
N ALA A 435 18.00 19.68 4.80
CA ALA A 435 17.83 20.38 6.06
C ALA A 435 18.66 19.80 7.21
N ASN A 436 19.02 18.51 7.11
CA ASN A 436 19.76 17.77 8.13
C ASN A 436 21.07 17.20 7.59
N GLY A 437 21.75 17.89 6.67
CA GLY A 437 22.95 17.39 6.00
C GLY A 437 24.21 17.31 6.88
N ARG A 438 24.10 17.62 8.18
CA ARG A 438 25.11 17.25 9.20
C ARG A 438 24.87 15.85 9.78
N LEU A 439 23.63 15.38 9.76
CA LEU A 439 23.24 14.02 10.16
C LEU A 439 23.31 13.10 8.94
N PHE A 440 22.61 13.46 7.86
CA PHE A 440 22.64 12.69 6.61
C PHE A 440 23.87 13.08 5.81
N ARG A 441 24.72 12.10 5.52
CA ARG A 441 25.88 12.26 4.64
C ARG A 441 25.52 12.07 3.16
N GLN A 442 24.43 11.35 2.90
CA GLN A 442 23.91 11.11 1.55
C GLN A 442 22.39 11.26 1.50
N VAL A 443 21.90 11.75 0.37
CA VAL A 443 20.48 11.83 0.02
C VAL A 443 20.25 11.12 -1.30
N VAL A 444 19.28 10.19 -1.32
CA VAL A 444 18.89 9.43 -2.51
C VAL A 444 17.44 9.79 -2.84
N ALA A 445 17.19 10.27 -4.06
CA ALA A 445 15.85 10.63 -4.50
C ALA A 445 15.53 9.93 -5.83
N PHE A 446 14.62 8.95 -5.76
CA PHE A 446 14.07 8.28 -6.92
C PHE A 446 12.82 9.03 -7.41
N SER A 447 12.83 9.48 -8.65
CA SER A 447 11.77 10.25 -9.31
C SER A 447 11.15 11.39 -8.48
N PRO A 448 11.93 12.33 -7.90
CA PRO A 448 11.37 13.44 -7.15
C PRO A 448 10.58 14.40 -8.04
N GLY A 449 9.50 15.00 -7.53
CA GLY A 449 8.72 16.01 -8.27
C GLY A 449 9.09 17.44 -7.90
N PHE A 450 9.63 17.66 -6.71
CA PHE A 450 9.98 18.98 -6.19
C PHE A 450 10.90 18.84 -4.96
N VAL A 451 11.36 19.97 -4.42
CA VAL A 451 12.06 20.00 -3.13
C VAL A 451 11.21 20.83 -2.15
N PRO A 452 10.62 20.21 -1.11
CA PRO A 452 9.88 20.95 -0.10
C PRO A 452 10.75 22.04 0.53
N PRO A 453 10.21 23.24 0.78
CA PRO A 453 10.97 24.32 1.43
C PRO A 453 11.48 23.90 2.81
N ALA A 454 12.79 24.01 2.99
CA ALA A 454 13.45 23.78 4.27
C ALA A 454 14.80 24.53 4.31
N GLY A 455 15.35 24.70 5.51
CA GLY A 455 16.71 25.21 5.67
C GLY A 455 17.74 24.29 4.98
N ARG A 456 18.95 24.78 4.75
CA ARG A 456 20.07 24.00 4.22
C ARG A 456 21.15 23.89 5.30
N THR A 457 21.56 22.68 5.65
CA THR A 457 22.67 22.45 6.58
C THR A 457 23.61 21.36 6.06
N GLY A 458 24.92 21.55 6.24
CA GLY A 458 25.91 20.61 5.70
C GLY A 458 25.93 20.56 4.17
N ARG A 459 26.57 19.53 3.62
CA ARG A 459 26.72 19.28 2.16
C ARG A 459 26.67 17.78 1.87
N PRO A 460 25.53 17.10 2.09
CA PRO A 460 25.39 15.70 1.72
C PRO A 460 25.60 15.53 0.22
N ARG A 461 26.16 14.37 -0.16
CA ARG A 461 26.13 13.95 -1.56
C ARG A 461 24.70 13.59 -1.95
N VAL A 462 24.30 13.92 -3.17
CA VAL A 462 22.95 13.67 -3.66
C VAL A 462 23.01 12.73 -4.85
N PHE A 463 22.25 11.65 -4.79
CA PHE A 463 21.94 10.80 -5.93
C PHE A 463 20.49 11.00 -6.31
N VAL A 464 20.24 11.32 -7.57
CA VAL A 464 18.90 11.44 -8.13
C VAL A 464 18.77 10.49 -9.31
N SER A 465 17.66 9.78 -9.42
CA SER A 465 17.31 9.08 -10.66
C SER A 465 15.89 9.39 -11.10
N HIS A 466 15.61 9.18 -12.39
CA HIS A 466 14.28 9.43 -12.96
C HIS A 466 14.07 8.64 -14.26
N GLY A 467 12.87 8.09 -14.47
CA GLY A 467 12.49 7.42 -15.72
C GLY A 467 12.20 8.41 -16.84
N THR A 468 12.72 8.18 -18.04
CA THR A 468 12.52 9.10 -19.18
C THR A 468 11.09 9.09 -19.73
N ALA A 469 10.31 8.06 -19.43
CA ALA A 469 8.90 7.92 -19.78
C ALA A 469 7.98 8.01 -18.54
N ASP A 470 8.43 8.71 -17.49
CA ASP A 470 7.62 8.95 -16.29
C ASP A 470 6.45 9.90 -16.60
N ASP A 471 5.28 9.31 -16.84
CA ASP A 471 4.05 10.04 -17.10
C ASP A 471 3.28 10.42 -15.82
N VAL A 472 3.86 10.23 -14.62
CA VAL A 472 3.30 10.68 -13.34
C VAL A 472 3.94 11.99 -12.93
N LEU A 473 5.27 12.00 -12.90
CA LEU A 473 6.12 13.15 -12.65
C LEU A 473 7.07 13.31 -13.83
N PRO A 474 6.72 14.15 -14.83
CA PRO A 474 7.54 14.31 -16.03
C PRO A 474 9.00 14.64 -15.70
N VAL A 475 9.91 13.89 -16.33
CA VAL A 475 11.36 13.92 -16.07
C VAL A 475 11.98 15.31 -16.16
N ASP A 476 11.41 16.21 -16.98
CA ASP A 476 11.90 17.57 -17.17
C ASP A 476 11.98 18.36 -15.86
N ARG A 477 11.04 18.15 -14.94
CA ARG A 477 11.08 18.83 -13.65
C ARG A 477 12.31 18.42 -12.84
N THR A 478 12.72 17.17 -12.91
CA THR A 478 13.93 16.68 -12.27
C THR A 478 15.19 17.09 -13.01
N SER A 479 15.24 16.82 -14.32
CA SER A 479 16.44 16.98 -15.15
C SER A 479 16.78 18.45 -15.42
N ARG A 480 15.78 19.33 -15.51
CA ARG A 480 15.95 20.75 -15.88
C ARG A 480 15.79 21.72 -14.73
N GLU A 481 15.08 21.37 -13.66
CA GLU A 481 14.88 22.27 -12.52
C GLU A 481 15.61 21.78 -11.27
N ILE A 482 15.26 20.60 -10.73
CA ILE A 482 15.76 20.14 -9.44
C ILE A 482 17.27 19.89 -9.46
N VAL A 483 17.75 19.08 -10.40
CA VAL A 483 19.18 18.71 -10.48
C VAL A 483 20.06 19.93 -10.75
N PRO A 484 19.75 20.82 -11.72
CA PRO A 484 20.51 22.05 -11.91
C PRO A 484 20.48 22.99 -10.70
N ALA A 485 19.33 23.14 -10.02
CA ALA A 485 19.24 23.97 -8.82
C ALA A 485 20.14 23.45 -7.69
N LEU A 486 20.12 22.15 -7.41
CA LEU A 486 20.99 21.54 -6.39
C LEU A 486 22.48 21.70 -6.73
N ARG A 487 22.86 21.52 -8.00
CA ARG A 487 24.24 21.78 -8.46
C ARG A 487 24.62 23.25 -8.31
N GLY A 488 23.71 24.17 -8.66
CA GLY A 488 23.90 25.61 -8.49
C GLY A 488 24.03 26.04 -7.03
N GLU A 489 23.37 25.33 -6.11
CA GLU A 489 23.54 25.50 -4.66
C GLU A 489 24.87 24.92 -4.12
N GLY A 490 25.65 24.22 -4.95
CA GLY A 490 26.97 23.67 -4.62
C GLY A 490 26.95 22.26 -4.02
N TYR A 491 25.88 21.48 -4.20
CA TYR A 491 25.87 20.07 -3.81
C TYR A 491 26.54 19.19 -4.88
N GLU A 492 27.20 18.12 -4.43
CA GLU A 492 27.66 17.05 -5.33
C GLU A 492 26.45 16.19 -5.73
N VAL A 493 26.03 16.32 -6.99
CA VAL A 493 24.82 15.64 -7.51
C VAL A 493 25.18 14.67 -8.62
N THR A 494 25.03 13.37 -8.34
CA THR A 494 24.93 12.33 -9.38
C THR A 494 23.49 12.25 -9.86
N TYR A 495 23.28 12.29 -11.18
CA TYR A 495 21.97 12.15 -11.79
C TYR A 495 21.94 10.99 -12.80
N ARG A 496 20.94 10.11 -12.68
CA ARG A 496 20.76 8.91 -13.49
C ARG A 496 19.36 8.87 -14.13
N GLU A 497 19.29 9.08 -15.43
CA GLU A 497 18.09 8.74 -16.20
C GLU A 497 18.10 7.25 -16.56
N PHE A 498 16.91 6.65 -16.65
CA PHE A 498 16.72 5.29 -17.14
C PHE A 498 15.54 5.21 -18.10
N ASP A 499 15.57 4.24 -19.02
CA ASP A 499 14.43 3.95 -19.89
C ASP A 499 13.37 3.21 -19.06
N GLY A 500 12.23 3.86 -18.86
CA GLY A 500 11.20 3.38 -17.93
C GLY A 500 10.27 4.49 -17.43
N GLY A 501 9.25 4.09 -16.68
CA GLY A 501 8.18 4.95 -16.20
C GLY A 501 8.40 5.49 -14.78
N HIS A 502 7.28 5.66 -14.05
CA HIS A 502 7.30 6.08 -12.64
C HIS A 502 7.63 4.89 -11.72
N GLU A 503 8.89 4.48 -11.69
CA GLU A 503 9.33 3.27 -10.99
C GLU A 503 10.76 3.40 -10.44
N VAL A 504 11.23 2.37 -9.74
CA VAL A 504 12.61 2.24 -9.30
C VAL A 504 13.17 0.92 -9.84
N PRO A 505 13.86 0.93 -10.99
CA PRO A 505 14.45 -0.27 -11.53
C PRO A 505 15.48 -0.87 -10.58
N HIS A 506 15.59 -2.19 -10.59
CA HIS A 506 16.48 -2.91 -9.68
C HIS A 506 17.94 -2.47 -9.83
N GLU A 507 18.43 -2.26 -11.05
CA GLU A 507 19.79 -1.78 -11.29
C GLU A 507 20.04 -0.37 -10.74
N VAL A 508 19.02 0.49 -10.73
CA VAL A 508 19.09 1.84 -10.17
C VAL A 508 19.10 1.79 -8.64
N ALA A 509 18.29 0.91 -8.04
CA ALA A 509 18.29 0.66 -6.60
C ALA A 509 19.64 0.10 -6.12
N ARG A 510 20.25 -0.82 -6.89
CA ARG A 510 21.61 -1.33 -6.62
C ARG A 510 22.67 -0.24 -6.67
N GLU A 511 22.66 0.59 -7.71
CA GLU A 511 23.62 1.69 -7.85
C GLU A 511 23.51 2.65 -6.66
N ALA A 512 22.29 3.00 -6.25
CA ALA A 512 22.05 3.82 -5.07
C ALA A 512 22.62 3.15 -3.80
N ALA A 513 22.37 1.86 -3.60
CA ALA A 513 22.88 1.12 -2.45
C ALA A 513 24.42 1.03 -2.44
N ASP A 514 25.07 0.83 -3.59
CA ASP A 514 26.53 0.83 -3.71
C ASP A 514 27.12 2.17 -3.23
N ARG A 515 26.46 3.28 -3.57
CA ARG A 515 26.86 4.62 -3.11
C ARG A 515 26.65 4.80 -1.61
N LEU A 516 25.56 4.26 -1.06
CA LEU A 516 25.23 4.34 0.36
C LEU A 516 26.23 3.61 1.27
N VAL A 517 26.90 2.56 0.76
CA VAL A 517 27.98 1.85 1.49
C VAL A 517 29.28 2.63 1.49
N ALA A 518 29.56 3.39 0.42
CA ALA A 518 30.79 4.14 0.29
C ALA A 518 30.86 5.27 1.34
N PRO A 519 31.96 5.41 2.09
CA PRO A 519 32.11 6.52 3.03
C PRO A 519 31.96 7.87 2.32
N ALA A 520 31.38 8.85 3.03
CA ALA A 520 31.48 10.24 2.60
C ALA A 520 32.94 10.65 2.75
N GLY A 521 33.57 10.95 1.60
CA GLY A 521 35.01 11.25 1.52
C GLY A 521 35.41 12.55 2.18
#